data_AF-A0A7S2E4E7-F1
#
_entry.id   AF-A0A7S2E4E7-F1
#
_cell.length_a   1.000
_cell.length_b   1.000
_cell.length_c   1.000
_cell.angle_alpha   90.00
_cell.angle_beta   90.00
_cell.angle_gamma   90.00
#
_symmetry.space_group_name_H-M   'P 1'
#
loop_
_entity.id
_entity.type
_entity.pdbx_description
1 polymer ?
#
loop_
_entity_poly.entity_id
_entity_poly.type
_entity_poly.pdbx_seq_one_letter_code
_entity_poly.pdbx_strand_id
1 'polypeptide(L)'
;VSSLYRQGFAAFLRIRARGDGSLGPLPDPDNSRLVAGGREFLCRQCNLVKDQRGGHGSPGHIEGILEFDLDSSQRTCGEYTFEFGESGSYGPTLRLAVQRESTQYQREVAHLLGGYVAKEWELGAAAGAQGGEAKDFDVARVGEALRLPDVPQQETANDCGFFILEMILLALQLTPEGFRTLARASTNMVTTLPWPSQKQIKSRKAKLREAVSALFEAADQMLND
;
A
#
# COMPACT_ATOMS: atom_id res chain seq x y z
N VAL A 1 11.60 14.66 12.72
CA VAL A 1 10.56 13.70 12.28
C VAL A 1 10.85 12.36 12.90
N SER A 2 9.86 11.69 13.50
CA SER A 2 10.06 10.37 14.13
C SER A 2 9.51 9.21 13.31
N SER A 3 8.47 9.42 12.51
CA SER A 3 7.99 8.39 11.57
C SER A 3 7.10 9.01 10.48
N LEU A 4 7.08 8.35 9.32
CA LEU A 4 6.11 8.56 8.24
C LEU A 4 5.45 7.21 7.95
N TYR A 5 4.13 7.16 7.93
CA TYR A 5 3.39 5.97 7.50
C TYR A 5 2.17 6.37 6.67
N ARG A 6 1.63 5.40 5.93
CA ARG A 6 0.47 5.60 5.07
C ARG A 6 -0.68 4.70 5.47
N GLN A 7 -1.89 5.23 5.33
CA GLN A 7 -3.12 4.47 5.44
C GLN A 7 -4.01 4.83 4.26
N GLY A 8 -4.00 3.97 3.24
CA GLY A 8 -4.70 4.22 1.98
C GLY A 8 -4.19 5.49 1.27
N PHE A 9 -5.07 6.46 1.12
CA PHE A 9 -4.79 7.73 0.48
C PHE A 9 -4.25 8.79 1.45
N ALA A 10 -4.18 8.53 2.76
CA ALA A 10 -3.59 9.49 3.71
C ALA A 10 -2.15 9.11 4.07
N ALA A 11 -1.29 10.12 4.22
CA ALA A 11 0.02 10.01 4.85
C ALA A 11 0.04 10.72 6.19
N PHE A 12 0.61 10.07 7.19
CA PHE A 12 0.70 10.58 8.55
C PHE A 12 2.17 10.73 8.92
N LEU A 13 2.56 11.94 9.28
CA LEU A 13 3.91 12.28 9.68
C LEU A 13 3.94 12.65 11.15
N ARG A 14 4.64 11.87 11.95
CA ARG A 14 4.90 12.23 13.35
C ARG A 14 6.08 13.19 13.41
N ILE A 15 5.80 14.40 13.89
CA ILE A 15 6.77 15.48 13.99
C ILE A 15 7.18 15.74 15.43
N ARG A 16 8.44 16.14 15.56
CA ARG A 16 9.00 16.73 16.77
C ARG A 16 10.02 17.76 16.33
N ALA A 17 9.68 19.04 16.54
CA ALA A 17 10.51 20.18 16.22
C ALA A 17 10.88 20.91 17.52
N ARG A 18 12.14 21.35 17.61
CA ARG A 18 12.65 22.09 18.76
C ARG A 18 13.52 23.23 18.26
N GLY A 19 13.44 24.36 18.94
CA GLY A 19 14.27 25.53 18.68
C GLY A 19 14.70 26.16 20.00
N ASP A 20 15.82 26.86 19.99
CA ASP A 20 16.30 27.63 21.15
C ASP A 20 15.66 29.04 21.23
N GLY A 21 14.93 29.45 20.19
CA GLY A 21 14.26 30.75 20.10
C GLY A 21 15.18 31.89 19.64
N SER A 22 16.44 31.62 19.29
CA SER A 22 17.42 32.62 18.86
C SER A 22 17.11 33.24 17.50
N LEU A 23 16.53 32.46 16.60
CA LEU A 23 16.16 32.86 15.23
C LEU A 23 14.66 33.16 15.07
N GLY A 24 13.95 33.37 16.19
CA GLY A 24 12.51 33.56 16.20
C GLY A 24 11.73 32.29 16.55
N PRO A 25 10.38 32.35 16.45
CA PRO A 25 9.52 31.22 16.74
C PRO A 25 9.68 30.12 15.69
N LEU A 26 9.36 28.88 16.09
CA LEU A 26 9.15 27.78 15.15
C LEU A 26 7.99 28.14 14.18
N PRO A 27 8.10 27.81 12.89
CA PRO A 27 7.09 28.09 11.88
C PRO A 27 5.83 27.27 12.11
N ASP A 28 4.76 27.71 11.45
CA ASP A 28 3.46 27.07 11.54
C ASP A 28 3.48 25.66 10.90
N PRO A 29 3.21 24.58 11.65
CA PRO A 29 3.15 23.25 11.08
C PRO A 29 2.05 23.08 10.01
N ASP A 30 1.00 23.90 10.01
CA ASP A 30 -0.05 23.87 8.98
C ASP A 30 0.48 24.23 7.58
N ASN A 31 1.57 24.98 7.51
CA ASN A 31 2.19 25.35 6.22
C ASN A 31 3.10 24.25 5.65
N SER A 32 3.29 23.14 6.37
CA SER A 32 4.19 22.06 5.99
C SER A 32 3.77 21.38 4.69
N ARG A 33 4.76 20.86 3.96
CA ARG A 33 4.58 20.27 2.63
C ARG A 33 5.23 18.90 2.56
N LEU A 34 4.58 17.99 1.86
CA LEU A 34 5.11 16.68 1.51
C LEU A 34 5.21 16.59 -0.01
N VAL A 35 6.38 16.23 -0.53
CA VAL A 35 6.63 16.06 -1.96
C VAL A 35 6.89 14.59 -2.26
N ALA A 36 6.12 14.03 -3.18
CA ALA A 36 6.26 12.65 -3.63
C ALA A 36 5.97 12.54 -5.13
N GLY A 37 6.79 11.80 -5.87
CA GLY A 37 6.60 11.61 -7.31
C GLY A 37 6.57 12.91 -8.12
N GLY A 38 7.30 13.95 -7.68
CA GLY A 38 7.30 15.27 -8.31
C GLY A 38 6.06 16.11 -8.06
N ARG A 39 5.17 15.69 -7.15
CA ARG A 39 3.95 16.39 -6.77
C ARG A 39 4.01 16.84 -5.32
N GLU A 40 3.40 17.98 -5.05
CA GLU A 40 3.32 18.57 -3.73
C GLU A 40 1.95 18.30 -3.10
N PHE A 41 1.97 17.97 -1.81
CA PHE A 41 0.82 17.72 -0.97
C PHE A 41 0.91 18.62 0.26
N LEU A 42 -0.14 19.41 0.48
CA LEU A 42 -0.23 20.33 1.61
C LEU A 42 -0.73 19.59 2.84
N CYS A 43 -0.32 20.07 4.02
CA CYS A 43 -0.87 19.61 5.29
C CYS A 43 -2.39 19.87 5.30
N ARG A 44 -3.17 18.81 5.49
CA ARG A 44 -4.63 18.90 5.60
C ARG A 44 -5.06 19.10 7.05
N GLN A 45 -4.47 18.31 7.95
CA GLN A 45 -4.78 18.35 9.37
C GLN A 45 -3.50 18.30 10.19
N CYS A 46 -3.48 19.11 11.24
CA CYS A 46 -2.38 19.19 12.18
C CYS A 46 -2.90 18.91 13.59
N ASN A 47 -2.58 17.74 14.11
CA ASN A 47 -2.99 17.30 15.44
C ASN A 47 -1.78 17.39 16.38
N LEU A 48 -1.64 18.54 17.05
CA LEU A 48 -0.52 18.82 17.94
C LEU A 48 -0.83 18.36 19.36
N VAL A 49 0.10 17.58 19.92
CA VAL A 49 0.13 17.27 21.36
C VAL A 49 0.79 18.42 22.12
N LYS A 50 1.71 19.13 21.46
CA LYS A 50 2.39 20.29 22.01
C LYS A 50 2.59 21.34 20.92
N ASP A 51 2.14 22.56 21.18
CA ASP A 51 2.39 23.73 20.33
C ASP A 51 3.00 24.86 21.17
N GLN A 52 4.32 24.85 21.31
CA GLN A 52 5.07 25.93 21.92
C GLN A 52 6.04 26.47 20.87
N ARG A 53 5.68 27.53 20.16
CA ARG A 53 6.52 28.02 19.06
C ARG A 53 7.80 28.72 19.56
N GLY A 54 7.82 29.21 20.80
CA GLY A 54 8.97 29.91 21.37
C GLY A 54 9.19 31.28 20.71
N GLY A 55 10.45 31.72 20.66
CA GLY A 55 10.88 32.97 20.05
C GLY A 55 11.44 33.99 21.05
N HIS A 56 12.18 34.97 20.56
CA HIS A 56 12.84 36.00 21.38
C HIS A 56 13.69 35.42 22.53
N GLY A 57 14.49 34.40 22.23
CA GLY A 57 15.32 33.70 23.21
C GLY A 57 14.58 32.70 24.10
N SER A 58 13.28 32.51 23.89
CA SER A 58 12.50 31.45 24.56
C SER A 58 12.50 30.16 23.72
N PRO A 59 12.87 29.00 24.28
CA PRO A 59 12.85 27.74 23.56
C PRO A 59 11.47 27.37 23.02
N GLY A 60 11.45 26.85 21.79
CA GLY A 60 10.27 26.30 21.13
C GLY A 60 10.28 24.76 21.13
N HIS A 61 9.09 24.17 21.19
CA HIS A 61 8.83 22.74 21.07
C HIS A 61 7.44 22.50 20.45
N ILE A 62 7.41 21.95 19.24
CA ILE A 62 6.21 21.45 18.57
C ILE A 62 6.29 19.91 18.48
N GLU A 63 5.22 19.23 18.86
CA GLU A 63 5.11 17.76 18.79
C GLU A 63 3.69 17.37 18.39
N GLY A 64 3.54 16.47 17.43
CA GLY A 64 2.23 16.10 16.91
C GLY A 64 2.26 15.22 15.67
N ILE A 65 1.12 15.13 15.01
CA ILE A 65 0.92 14.38 13.77
C ILE A 65 0.39 15.34 12.70
N LEU A 66 1.06 15.35 11.55
CA LEU A 66 0.59 16.02 10.34
C LEU A 66 -0.03 14.99 9.40
N GLU A 67 -1.19 15.32 8.86
CA GLU A 67 -1.91 14.50 7.88
C GLU A 67 -1.85 15.16 6.51
N PHE A 68 -1.51 14.36 5.49
CA PHE A 68 -1.47 14.76 4.09
C PHE A 68 -2.43 13.88 3.30
N ASP A 69 -3.33 14.52 2.55
CA ASP A 69 -4.14 13.82 1.55
C ASP A 69 -3.28 13.54 0.33
N LEU A 70 -2.87 12.29 0.19
CA LEU A 70 -2.32 11.78 -1.05
C LEU A 70 -3.49 11.33 -1.94
N ASP A 71 -3.30 11.32 -3.25
CA ASP A 71 -4.29 10.67 -4.11
C ASP A 71 -4.02 9.17 -4.21
N SER A 72 -5.04 8.44 -4.66
CA SER A 72 -4.98 6.98 -4.90
C SER A 72 -4.04 6.58 -6.04
N SER A 73 -3.51 7.56 -6.80
CA SER A 73 -2.51 7.33 -7.85
C SER A 73 -1.08 7.35 -7.32
N GLN A 74 -0.84 7.93 -6.14
CA GLN A 74 0.49 7.91 -5.52
C GLN A 74 0.83 6.54 -4.99
N ARG A 75 2.01 6.06 -5.41
CA ARG A 75 2.69 4.90 -4.84
C ARG A 75 2.76 5.03 -3.32
N THR A 76 2.34 4.00 -2.61
CA THR A 76 2.44 3.92 -1.15
C THR A 76 3.90 3.97 -0.71
N CYS A 77 4.77 3.30 -1.45
CA CYS A 77 6.19 3.19 -1.13
C CYS A 77 7.03 4.13 -1.99
N GLY A 78 8.15 4.58 -1.44
CA GLY A 78 9.09 5.44 -2.17
C GLY A 78 9.74 6.48 -1.28
N GLU A 79 10.47 7.39 -1.92
CA GLU A 79 11.06 8.55 -1.28
C GLU A 79 10.06 9.71 -1.25
N TYR A 80 9.91 10.28 -0.06
CA TYR A 80 9.13 11.47 0.22
C TYR A 80 10.08 12.55 0.69
N THR A 81 9.82 13.78 0.29
CA THR A 81 10.57 14.94 0.73
C THR A 81 9.65 15.80 1.58
N PHE A 82 10.06 16.14 2.80
CA PHE A 82 9.23 16.86 3.77
C PHE A 82 9.85 18.21 4.12
N GLU A 83 9.05 19.25 3.99
CA GLU A 83 9.35 20.62 4.39
C GLU A 83 8.47 21.01 5.57
N PHE A 84 9.10 21.39 6.68
CA PHE A 84 8.41 21.80 7.90
C PHE A 84 8.08 23.29 7.86
N GLY A 85 6.81 23.63 7.96
CA GLY A 85 6.31 24.99 7.79
C GLY A 85 6.52 25.49 6.37
N GLU A 86 6.93 26.75 6.21
CA GLU A 86 7.10 27.35 4.89
C GLU A 86 8.36 26.85 4.17
N SER A 87 8.31 26.82 2.84
CA SER A 87 9.45 26.35 2.04
C SER A 87 10.70 27.18 2.32
N GLY A 88 11.83 26.50 2.53
CA GLY A 88 13.09 27.14 2.88
C GLY A 88 13.24 27.59 4.35
N SER A 89 12.22 27.40 5.20
CA SER A 89 12.30 27.74 6.64
C SER A 89 13.38 26.93 7.36
N TYR A 90 13.55 25.66 6.97
CA TYR A 90 14.56 24.76 7.51
C TYR A 90 15.25 23.97 6.40
N GLY A 91 16.57 23.90 6.50
CA GLY A 91 17.42 23.09 5.66
C GLY A 91 18.29 22.12 6.49
N PRO A 92 18.65 20.96 5.94
CA PRO A 92 18.20 20.44 4.65
C PRO A 92 16.78 19.86 4.71
N THR A 93 16.12 19.81 3.56
CA THR A 93 14.82 19.15 3.43
C THR A 93 14.92 17.68 3.82
N LEU A 94 13.96 17.19 4.60
CA LEU A 94 14.00 15.85 5.14
C LEU A 94 13.55 14.84 4.08
N ARG A 95 14.43 13.89 3.74
CA ARG A 95 14.09 12.75 2.89
C ARG A 95 13.63 11.58 3.76
N LEU A 96 12.43 11.09 3.48
CA LEU A 96 11.74 10.05 4.23
C LEU A 96 11.44 8.90 3.28
N ALA A 97 11.99 7.71 3.54
CA ALA A 97 11.67 6.53 2.76
C ALA A 97 10.53 5.76 3.43
N VAL A 98 9.45 5.51 2.69
CA VAL A 98 8.38 4.61 3.12
C VAL A 98 8.57 3.27 2.44
N GLN A 99 8.77 2.23 3.24
CA GLN A 99 8.84 0.85 2.78
C GLN A 99 7.61 0.09 3.26
N ARG A 100 7.17 -0.91 2.49
CA ARG A 100 6.11 -1.82 2.91
C ARG A 100 6.72 -2.95 3.71
N GLU A 101 6.42 -2.97 5.00
CA GLU A 101 6.73 -4.11 5.85
C GLU A 101 5.50 -5.02 5.95
N SER A 102 5.74 -6.33 6.00
CA SER A 102 4.67 -7.30 6.21
C SER A 102 4.11 -7.15 7.62
N THR A 103 2.79 -7.07 7.74
CA THR A 103 2.14 -7.13 9.05
C THR A 103 2.28 -8.53 9.66
N GLN A 104 2.09 -8.64 10.97
CA GLN A 104 2.05 -9.95 11.64
C GLN A 104 1.02 -10.87 10.98
N TYR A 105 -0.20 -10.37 10.75
CA TYR A 105 -1.27 -11.14 10.11
C TYR A 105 -0.90 -11.60 8.69
N GLN A 106 -0.25 -10.74 7.89
CA GLN A 106 0.21 -11.14 6.56
C GLN A 106 1.26 -12.26 6.61
N ARG A 107 2.15 -12.24 7.61
CA ARG A 107 3.13 -13.32 7.82
C ARG A 107 2.46 -14.62 8.27
N GLU A 108 1.45 -14.53 9.15
CA GLU A 108 0.65 -15.70 9.58
C GLU A 108 -0.08 -16.34 8.40
N VAL A 109 -0.73 -15.55 7.54
CA VAL A 109 -1.38 -16.02 6.31
C VAL A 109 -0.37 -16.66 5.35
N ALA A 110 0.79 -16.03 5.13
CA ALA A 110 1.84 -16.58 4.28
C ALA A 110 2.35 -17.93 4.81
N HIS A 111 2.55 -18.04 6.12
CA HIS A 111 2.97 -19.27 6.77
C HIS A 111 1.93 -20.39 6.62
N LEU A 112 0.64 -20.07 6.84
CA LEU A 112 -0.46 -21.02 6.66
C LEU A 112 -0.53 -21.55 5.22
N LEU A 113 -0.49 -20.66 4.23
CA LEU A 113 -0.54 -21.04 2.81
C LEU A 113 0.70 -21.84 2.40
N GLY A 114 1.88 -21.48 2.90
CA GLY A 114 3.11 -22.24 2.68
C GLY A 114 3.05 -23.66 3.23
N GLY A 115 2.54 -23.81 4.45
CA GLY A 115 2.32 -25.13 5.06
C GLY A 115 1.30 -25.96 4.29
N TYR A 116 0.20 -25.34 3.83
CA TYR A 116 -0.80 -26.01 3.01
C TYR A 116 -0.22 -26.54 1.69
N VAL A 117 0.49 -25.69 0.93
CA VAL A 117 1.09 -26.10 -0.35
C VAL A 117 2.15 -27.18 -0.15
N ALA A 118 2.98 -27.06 0.89
CA ALA A 118 3.94 -28.10 1.24
C ALA A 118 3.25 -29.44 1.49
N LYS A 119 2.13 -29.44 2.23
CA LYS A 119 1.42 -30.66 2.54
C LYS A 119 0.79 -31.30 1.31
N GLU A 120 0.16 -30.50 0.45
CA GLU A 120 -0.41 -30.99 -0.81
C GLU A 120 0.69 -31.54 -1.74
N TRP A 121 1.88 -30.93 -1.75
CA TRP A 121 3.02 -31.43 -2.50
C TRP A 121 3.49 -32.80 -2.00
N GLU A 122 3.62 -32.99 -0.69
CA GLU A 122 3.96 -34.28 -0.08
C GLU A 122 2.95 -35.37 -0.47
N LEU A 123 1.65 -35.07 -0.35
CA LEU A 123 0.58 -36.01 -0.66
C LEU A 123 0.55 -36.35 -2.16
N GLY A 124 0.72 -35.35 -3.02
CA GLY A 124 0.80 -35.55 -4.47
C GLY A 124 2.03 -36.35 -4.91
N ALA A 125 3.19 -36.09 -4.30
CA ALA A 125 4.42 -36.84 -4.56
C ALA A 125 4.31 -38.29 -4.09
N ALA A 126 3.69 -38.53 -2.94
CA ALA A 126 3.41 -39.88 -2.44
C ALA A 126 2.42 -40.66 -3.33
N ALA A 127 1.44 -39.98 -3.93
CA ALA A 127 0.49 -40.57 -4.86
C ALA A 127 1.06 -40.81 -6.28
N GLY A 128 2.07 -40.04 -6.68
CA GLY A 128 2.70 -40.07 -8.01
C GLY A 128 4.03 -40.83 -8.11
N ALA A 129 4.44 -41.56 -7.07
CA ALA A 129 5.74 -42.23 -6.96
C ALA A 129 5.90 -43.49 -7.85
N GLN A 130 5.61 -43.38 -9.15
CA GLN A 130 6.14 -44.28 -10.18
C GLN A 130 7.20 -43.53 -10.99
N GLY A 131 8.42 -43.41 -10.44
CA GLY A 131 9.64 -43.36 -11.26
C GLY A 131 10.34 -42.03 -11.52
N GLY A 132 10.06 -40.95 -10.77
CA GLY A 132 10.84 -39.70 -10.86
C GLY A 132 11.34 -39.24 -9.50
N GLU A 133 12.59 -38.75 -9.42
CA GLU A 133 13.15 -38.10 -8.23
C GLU A 133 12.16 -37.05 -7.71
N ALA A 134 11.67 -37.24 -6.49
CA ALA A 134 10.84 -36.24 -5.82
C ALA A 134 11.70 -34.98 -5.65
N LYS A 135 11.41 -33.94 -6.43
CA LYS A 135 12.02 -32.63 -6.22
C LYS A 135 11.58 -32.14 -4.86
N ASP A 136 12.56 -31.94 -3.96
CA ASP A 136 12.32 -31.36 -2.64
C ASP A 136 11.58 -30.03 -2.80
N PHE A 137 10.41 -29.94 -2.18
CA PHE A 137 9.65 -28.70 -2.11
C PHE A 137 10.20 -27.89 -0.95
N ASP A 138 10.94 -26.84 -1.29
CA ASP A 138 11.51 -25.93 -0.30
C ASP A 138 10.40 -25.02 0.28
N VAL A 139 9.86 -25.42 1.43
CA VAL A 139 8.84 -24.69 2.20
C VAL A 139 9.33 -23.29 2.60
N ALA A 140 10.64 -23.12 2.82
CA ALA A 140 11.22 -21.82 3.18
C ALA A 140 11.04 -20.80 2.05
N ARG A 141 10.96 -21.24 0.79
CA ARG A 141 10.65 -20.37 -0.36
C ARG A 141 9.24 -19.82 -0.35
N VAL A 142 8.30 -20.38 0.41
CA VAL A 142 6.93 -19.82 0.50
C VAL A 142 6.83 -18.82 1.66
N GLY A 143 7.51 -19.10 2.78
CA GLY A 143 7.53 -18.23 3.96
C GLY A 143 8.36 -16.95 3.78
N GLU A 144 9.51 -17.04 3.12
CA GLU A 144 10.41 -15.88 2.91
C GLU A 144 10.05 -15.05 1.66
N ALA A 145 9.12 -15.52 0.82
CA ALA A 145 8.81 -14.91 -0.47
C ALA A 145 7.51 -14.07 -0.47
N LEU A 146 7.05 -13.58 0.67
CA LEU A 146 5.91 -12.66 0.70
C LEU A 146 6.29 -11.36 -0.05
N ARG A 147 5.86 -11.28 -1.31
CA ARG A 147 6.04 -10.10 -2.14
C ARG A 147 4.86 -9.17 -1.89
N LEU A 148 5.16 -7.96 -1.44
CA LEU A 148 4.18 -6.92 -1.18
C LEU A 148 4.33 -5.81 -2.21
N PRO A 149 3.93 -6.03 -3.48
CA PRO A 149 4.00 -4.98 -4.48
C PRO A 149 3.18 -3.78 -4.01
N ASP A 150 3.73 -2.61 -4.24
CA ASP A 150 2.96 -1.38 -4.17
C ASP A 150 1.94 -1.40 -5.31
N VAL A 151 0.67 -1.36 -4.93
CA VAL A 151 -0.49 -1.44 -5.83
C VAL A 151 -1.46 -0.34 -5.41
N PRO A 152 -2.31 0.16 -6.32
CA PRO A 152 -3.36 1.12 -5.99
C PRO A 152 -4.14 0.66 -4.75
N GLN A 153 -4.36 1.58 -3.81
CA GLN A 153 -5.08 1.29 -2.57
C GLN A 153 -6.56 1.64 -2.72
N GLN A 154 -7.43 0.87 -2.06
CA GLN A 154 -8.86 1.14 -2.06
C GLN A 154 -9.17 2.49 -1.39
N GLU A 155 -10.07 3.26 -2.00
CA GLU A 155 -10.57 4.52 -1.42
C GLU A 155 -11.69 4.29 -0.38
N THR A 156 -12.41 3.17 -0.47
CA THR A 156 -13.53 2.86 0.43
C THR A 156 -13.35 1.49 1.08
N ALA A 157 -13.90 1.32 2.28
CA ALA A 157 -13.84 0.05 3.02
C ALA A 157 -14.60 -1.10 2.32
N ASN A 158 -15.44 -0.78 1.34
CA ASN A 158 -16.36 -1.73 0.70
C ASN A 158 -15.86 -2.20 -0.69
N ASP A 159 -14.64 -1.84 -1.08
CA ASP A 159 -14.09 -2.16 -2.41
C ASP A 159 -13.08 -3.30 -2.42
N CYS A 160 -12.67 -3.83 -1.25
CA CYS A 160 -11.60 -4.84 -1.15
C CYS A 160 -11.87 -6.08 -2.01
N GLY A 161 -13.11 -6.55 -2.05
CA GLY A 161 -13.53 -7.68 -2.88
C GLY A 161 -13.38 -7.40 -4.39
N PHE A 162 -13.68 -6.18 -4.83
CA PHE A 162 -13.47 -5.80 -6.24
C PHE A 162 -12.00 -5.74 -6.60
N PHE A 163 -11.16 -5.22 -5.71
CA PHE A 163 -9.71 -5.26 -5.91
C PHE A 163 -9.20 -6.70 -6.05
N ILE A 164 -9.66 -7.62 -5.18
CA ILE A 164 -9.30 -9.05 -5.28
C ILE A 164 -9.72 -9.63 -6.64
N LEU A 165 -10.95 -9.39 -7.09
CA LEU A 165 -11.44 -9.88 -8.39
C LEU A 165 -10.60 -9.35 -9.55
N GLU A 166 -10.19 -8.08 -9.50
CA GLU A 166 -9.32 -7.49 -10.51
C GLU A 166 -7.92 -8.11 -10.53
N MET A 167 -7.34 -8.42 -9.36
CA MET A 167 -6.06 -9.13 -9.28
C MET A 167 -6.17 -10.54 -9.88
N ILE A 168 -7.26 -11.25 -9.60
CA ILE A 168 -7.54 -12.59 -10.16
C ILE A 168 -7.72 -12.48 -11.68
N LEU A 169 -8.51 -11.52 -12.16
CA LEU A 169 -8.73 -11.33 -13.59
C LEU A 169 -7.42 -11.04 -14.33
N LEU A 170 -6.56 -10.18 -13.78
CA LEU A 170 -5.23 -9.93 -14.34
C LEU A 170 -4.40 -11.21 -14.41
N ALA A 171 -4.43 -12.03 -13.35
CA ALA A 171 -3.70 -13.30 -13.34
C ALA A 171 -4.24 -14.30 -14.39
N LEU A 172 -5.56 -14.39 -14.53
CA LEU A 172 -6.23 -15.29 -15.49
C LEU A 172 -6.04 -14.88 -16.96
N GLN A 173 -5.77 -13.60 -17.21
CA GLN A 173 -5.47 -13.09 -18.55
C GLN A 173 -4.05 -13.39 -19.03
N LEU A 174 -3.18 -13.88 -18.14
CA LEU A 174 -1.80 -14.22 -18.50
C LEU A 174 -1.72 -15.57 -19.18
N THR A 175 -0.80 -15.68 -20.15
CA THR A 175 -0.39 -16.99 -20.64
C THR A 175 0.31 -17.78 -19.51
N PRO A 176 0.34 -19.12 -19.58
CA PRO A 176 1.09 -19.92 -18.61
C PRO A 176 2.56 -19.50 -18.47
N GLU A 177 3.18 -19.06 -19.57
CA GLU A 177 4.54 -18.51 -19.55
C GLU A 177 4.60 -17.15 -18.84
N GLY A 178 3.67 -16.24 -19.14
CA GLY A 178 3.55 -14.96 -18.45
C GLY A 178 3.37 -15.11 -16.94
N PHE A 179 2.54 -16.07 -16.52
CA PHE A 179 2.35 -16.39 -15.11
C PHE A 179 3.64 -16.89 -14.44
N ARG A 180 4.39 -17.81 -15.08
CA ARG A 180 5.69 -18.28 -14.57
C ARG A 180 6.73 -17.16 -14.49
N THR A 181 6.72 -16.24 -15.44
CA THR A 181 7.58 -15.05 -15.42
C THR A 181 7.24 -14.15 -14.24
N LEU A 182 5.96 -13.85 -14.00
CA LEU A 182 5.55 -13.06 -12.82
C LEU A 182 5.88 -13.76 -11.51
N ALA A 183 5.72 -15.08 -11.43
CA ALA A 183 6.08 -15.86 -10.24
C ALA A 183 7.58 -15.75 -9.90
N ARG A 184 8.45 -15.40 -10.86
CA ARG A 184 9.89 -15.17 -10.66
C ARG A 184 10.28 -13.69 -10.58
N ALA A 185 9.37 -12.78 -10.91
CA ALA A 185 9.62 -11.35 -10.95
C ALA A 185 9.86 -10.75 -9.55
N SER A 186 10.73 -9.75 -9.47
CA SER A 186 10.94 -9.00 -8.22
C SER A 186 9.70 -8.21 -7.82
N THR A 187 9.55 -7.88 -6.53
CA THR A 187 8.45 -7.03 -6.04
C THR A 187 8.34 -5.72 -6.83
N ASN A 188 9.48 -5.10 -7.17
CA ASN A 188 9.51 -3.87 -7.97
C ASN A 188 8.95 -4.06 -9.37
N MET A 189 9.26 -5.17 -10.03
CA MET A 189 8.70 -5.50 -11.35
C MET A 189 7.20 -5.76 -11.28
N VAL A 190 6.74 -6.43 -10.22
CA VAL A 190 5.30 -6.66 -9.98
C VAL A 190 4.57 -5.34 -9.69
N THR A 191 5.20 -4.39 -8.98
CA THR A 191 4.68 -3.02 -8.79
C THR A 191 4.49 -2.25 -10.09
N THR A 192 5.31 -2.52 -11.12
CA THR A 192 5.19 -1.85 -12.43
C THR A 192 4.11 -2.42 -13.35
N LEU A 193 3.39 -3.46 -12.93
CA LEU A 193 2.27 -3.98 -13.71
C LEU A 193 1.19 -2.90 -13.87
N PRO A 194 0.40 -2.97 -14.97
CA PRO A 194 -0.68 -2.03 -15.24
C PRO A 194 -1.88 -2.28 -14.31
N TRP A 195 -1.69 -2.09 -13.01
CA TRP A 195 -2.71 -2.23 -12.01
C TRP A 195 -3.90 -1.30 -12.31
N PRO A 196 -5.14 -1.76 -12.14
CA PRO A 196 -6.30 -0.95 -12.43
C PRO A 196 -6.36 0.24 -11.48
N SER A 197 -6.52 1.43 -12.06
CA SER A 197 -6.84 2.64 -11.33
C SER A 197 -8.21 2.54 -10.66
N GLN A 198 -8.44 3.35 -9.63
CA GLN A 198 -9.75 3.44 -8.99
C GLN A 198 -10.88 3.77 -9.99
N LYS A 199 -10.60 4.60 -11.00
CA LYS A 199 -11.57 4.92 -12.07
C LYS A 199 -11.97 3.67 -12.85
N GLN A 200 -11.00 2.82 -13.19
CA GLN A 200 -11.27 1.56 -13.87
C GLN A 200 -12.07 0.61 -12.97
N ILE A 201 -11.72 0.51 -11.69
CA ILE A 201 -12.45 -0.32 -10.72
C ILE A 201 -13.90 0.14 -10.59
N LYS A 202 -14.15 1.45 -10.42
CA LYS A 202 -15.51 2.02 -10.35
C LYS A 202 -16.32 1.68 -11.61
N SER A 203 -15.73 1.81 -12.80
CA SER A 203 -16.40 1.48 -14.06
C SER A 203 -16.70 -0.02 -14.18
N ARG A 204 -15.73 -0.89 -13.87
CA ARG A 204 -15.91 -2.35 -13.96
C ARG A 204 -16.89 -2.87 -12.90
N LYS A 205 -16.90 -2.28 -11.71
CA LYS A 205 -17.90 -2.54 -10.66
C LYS A 205 -19.32 -2.26 -11.13
N ALA A 206 -19.55 -1.14 -11.82
CA ALA A 206 -20.86 -0.82 -12.39
C ALA A 206 -21.28 -1.87 -13.43
N LYS A 207 -20.38 -2.23 -14.35
CA LYS A 207 -20.62 -3.27 -15.36
C LYS A 207 -20.92 -4.64 -14.75
N LEU A 208 -20.22 -5.03 -13.68
CA LEU A 208 -20.47 -6.29 -13.00
C LEU A 208 -21.89 -6.32 -12.39
N ARG A 209 -22.34 -5.22 -11.80
CA ARG A 209 -23.71 -5.12 -11.26
C ARG A 209 -24.76 -5.25 -12.35
N GLU A 210 -24.57 -4.59 -13.49
CA GLU A 210 -25.46 -4.70 -14.64
C GLU A 210 -25.53 -6.15 -15.14
N ALA A 211 -24.38 -6.80 -15.33
CA ALA A 211 -24.32 -8.19 -15.79
C ALA A 211 -24.98 -9.18 -14.81
N VAL A 212 -24.73 -9.02 -13.50
CA VAL A 212 -25.35 -9.87 -12.48
C VAL A 212 -26.86 -9.65 -12.41
N SER A 213 -27.33 -8.41 -12.55
CA SER A 213 -28.77 -8.11 -12.57
C SER A 213 -29.46 -8.77 -13.77
N ALA A 214 -28.85 -8.67 -14.96
CA ALA A 214 -29.36 -9.33 -16.16
C ALA A 214 -29.40 -10.87 -16.04
N LEU A 215 -28.42 -11.47 -15.35
CA LEU A 215 -28.42 -12.90 -15.08
C LEU A 215 -29.56 -13.32 -14.15
N PHE A 216 -29.84 -12.53 -13.11
CA PHE A 216 -30.97 -12.80 -12.21
C PHE A 216 -32.31 -12.62 -12.93
N GLU A 217 -32.47 -11.56 -13.72
CA GLU A 217 -33.68 -11.36 -14.53
C GLU A 217 -33.93 -12.52 -15.51
N ALA A 218 -32.88 -13.01 -16.17
CA ALA A 218 -32.98 -14.16 -17.06
C ALA A 218 -33.35 -15.45 -16.30
N ALA A 219 -32.77 -15.66 -15.11
CA ALA A 219 -33.10 -16.81 -14.27
C ALA A 219 -34.55 -16.77 -13.76
N ASP A 220 -35.04 -15.59 -13.37
CA ASP A 220 -36.43 -15.40 -12.93
C ASP A 220 -37.42 -15.65 -14.07
N GLN A 221 -37.09 -15.23 -15.30
CA GLN A 221 -37.91 -15.54 -16.49
C GLN A 221 -38.00 -17.06 -16.72
N MET A 222 -36.87 -17.78 -16.63
CA MET A 222 -36.85 -19.23 -16.78
C MET A 222 -37.62 -20.01 -15.71
N LEU A 223 -37.86 -19.42 -14.54
CA LEU A 223 -38.64 -20.05 -13.45
C LEU A 223 -40.15 -19.81 -13.58
N ASN A 224 -40.56 -18.81 -14.37
CA ASN A 224 -41.96 -18.44 -14.58
C ASN A 224 -42.54 -19.00 -15.89
N ASP A 225 -41.69 -19.53 -16.78
CA ASP A 225 -42.06 -20.27 -18.00
C ASP A 225 -42.15 -21.79 -17.74
#